data_AF-A0A535JNI2-F1
#
_entry.id   AF-A0A535JNI2-F1
#
_cell.length_a   1.000
_cell.length_b   1.000
_cell.length_c   1.000
_cell.angle_alpha   90.00
_cell.angle_beta   90.00
_cell.angle_gamma   90.00
#
_symmetry.space_group_name_H-M   'P 1'
#
loop_
_entity.id
_entity.type
_entity.pdbx_description
1 polymer ?
#
loop_
_entity_poly.entity_id
_entity_poly.type
_entity_poly.pdbx_seq_one_letter_code
_entity_poly.pdbx_strand_id
1 'polypeptide(L)'
;MPVTRSQATINGKPLTFETGKYAKQAGGAVTVQYGDTVVFAAATVAKTIRTGIDFFPLTVDFEERLYAAGKIPGSFPRREGRPSEEGILTARLTDRPIRPLFPKGFRNDVQIIVSAWSADQENDYDVLAVNAA
;
A
#
# COMPACT_ATOMS: atom_id res chain seq x y z
N MET A 1 10.40 18.35 1.68
CA MET A 1 11.21 17.11 1.68
C MET A 1 11.76 16.89 0.28
N PRO A 2 13.06 16.65 0.13
CA PRO A 2 13.65 16.25 -1.14
C PRO A 2 13.14 14.86 -1.54
N VAL A 3 13.04 14.61 -2.85
CA VAL A 3 12.72 13.26 -3.36
C VAL A 3 13.94 12.39 -3.15
N THR A 4 13.75 11.24 -2.52
CA THR A 4 14.82 10.25 -2.28
C THR A 4 14.44 8.96 -2.98
N ARG A 5 15.40 8.38 -3.72
CA ARG A 5 15.23 7.13 -4.45
C ARG A 5 16.31 6.13 -4.03
N SER A 6 15.90 4.91 -3.74
CA SER A 6 16.77 3.76 -3.52
C SER A 6 16.43 2.67 -4.53
N GLN A 7 17.43 1.90 -4.95
CA GLN A 7 17.24 0.81 -5.91
C GLN A 7 18.09 -0.40 -5.56
N ALA A 8 17.55 -1.59 -5.83
CA ALA A 8 18.25 -2.86 -5.74
C ALA A 8 17.97 -3.69 -6.99
N THR A 9 18.92 -4.53 -7.41
CA THR A 9 18.71 -5.45 -8.53
C THR A 9 18.18 -6.78 -8.00
N ILE A 10 16.97 -7.16 -8.41
CA ILE A 10 16.34 -8.44 -8.08
C ILE A 10 16.08 -9.16 -9.39
N ASN A 11 16.58 -10.40 -9.52
CA ASN A 11 16.42 -11.21 -10.74
C ASN A 11 16.77 -10.47 -12.05
N GLY A 12 17.84 -9.67 -12.03
CA GLY A 12 18.29 -8.89 -13.18
C GLY A 12 17.46 -7.64 -13.52
N LYS A 13 16.35 -7.38 -12.82
CA LYS A 13 15.52 -6.18 -12.97
C LYS A 13 15.67 -5.23 -11.76
N PRO A 14 15.57 -3.91 -11.93
CA PRO A 14 15.63 -2.97 -10.83
C PRO A 14 14.31 -2.96 -10.04
N LEU A 15 14.39 -3.20 -8.73
CA LEU A 15 13.37 -2.86 -7.75
C LEU A 15 13.70 -1.49 -7.16
N THR A 16 12.80 -0.52 -7.30
CA THR A 16 13.05 0.86 -6.88
C THR A 16 12.01 1.35 -5.89
N PHE A 17 12.48 2.11 -4.89
CA PHE A 17 11.67 2.74 -3.85
C PHE A 17 11.89 4.25 -3.93
N GLU A 18 10.82 5.03 -4.00
CA GLU A 18 10.84 6.49 -4.04
C GLU A 18 9.95 7.09 -2.96
N THR A 19 10.45 8.09 -2.22
CA THR A 19 9.67 8.85 -1.23
C THR A 19 9.91 10.35 -1.36
N GLY A 20 9.01 11.15 -0.78
CA GLY A 20 9.09 12.62 -0.75
C GLY A 20 8.44 13.34 -1.92
N LYS A 21 7.97 12.61 -2.95
CA LYS A 21 7.26 13.17 -4.11
C LYS A 21 5.77 13.35 -3.85
N TYR A 22 5.10 12.27 -3.42
CA TYR A 22 3.64 12.20 -3.22
C TYR A 22 3.26 12.15 -1.74
N ALA A 23 1.99 12.43 -1.44
CA ALA A 23 1.37 12.32 -0.10
C ALA A 23 2.21 12.86 1.07
N LYS A 24 2.80 14.05 0.92
CA LYS A 24 3.69 14.69 1.91
C LYS A 24 3.05 14.95 3.29
N GLN A 25 1.73 14.81 3.40
CA GLN A 25 0.99 14.98 4.65
C GLN A 25 0.75 13.65 5.39
N ALA A 26 0.96 12.51 4.74
CA ALA A 26 0.92 11.21 5.41
C ALA A 26 2.10 11.05 6.38
N GLY A 27 1.97 10.16 7.36
CA GLY A 27 3.06 9.82 8.28
C GLY A 27 4.27 9.20 7.55
N GLY A 28 3.99 8.42 6.51
CA GLY A 28 4.97 7.91 5.55
C GLY A 28 4.30 7.63 4.21
N ALA A 29 5.06 7.76 3.12
CA ALA A 29 4.57 7.44 1.78
C ALA A 29 5.72 6.97 0.88
N VAL A 30 5.50 5.89 0.13
CA VAL A 30 6.50 5.32 -0.77
C VAL A 30 5.84 4.84 -2.07
N THR A 31 6.51 5.10 -3.18
CA THR A 31 6.21 4.51 -4.49
C THR A 31 7.24 3.43 -4.75
N VAL A 32 6.77 2.20 -4.99
CA VAL A 32 7.60 1.03 -5.31
C VAL A 32 7.35 0.63 -6.75
N GLN A 33 8.43 0.39 -7.49
CA GLN A 33 8.36 -0.02 -8.89
C GLN A 33 9.28 -1.21 -9.14
N TYR A 34 8.76 -2.21 -9.86
CA TYR A 34 9.51 -3.34 -10.39
C TYR A 34 9.02 -3.65 -11.80
N GLY A 35 9.91 -3.55 -12.79
CA GLY A 35 9.49 -3.51 -14.18
C GLY A 35 8.58 -2.30 -14.43
N ASP A 36 7.42 -2.54 -15.05
CA ASP A 36 6.40 -1.52 -15.30
C ASP A 36 5.23 -1.58 -14.31
N THR A 37 5.24 -2.54 -13.37
CA THR A 37 4.33 -2.56 -12.22
C THR A 37 4.75 -1.53 -11.18
N VAL A 38 3.81 -0.68 -10.79
CA VAL A 38 4.01 0.42 -9.83
C VAL A 38 2.93 0.36 -8.76
N VAL A 39 3.37 0.32 -7.50
CA VAL A 39 2.51 0.34 -6.31
C VAL A 39 2.85 1.56 -5.46
N PHE A 40 1.83 2.20 -4.91
CA PHE A 40 1.98 3.31 -3.98
C PHE A 40 1.36 2.95 -2.63
N ALA A 41 2.09 3.21 -1.55
CA ALA A 41 1.61 3.05 -0.19
C ALA A 41 1.73 4.35 0.60
N ALA A 42 0.72 4.63 1.43
CA ALA A 42 0.75 5.69 2.41
C ALA A 42 0.29 5.17 3.77
N ALA A 43 1.06 5.48 4.82
CA ALA A 43 0.80 5.07 6.19
C ALA A 43 0.62 6.30 7.08
N THR A 44 -0.37 6.25 7.97
CA THR A 44 -0.62 7.32 8.95
C THR A 44 -0.96 6.72 10.31
N VAL A 45 -0.49 7.39 11.36
CA VAL A 45 -0.78 7.06 12.76
C VAL A 45 -1.49 8.21 13.44
N ALA A 46 -2.52 7.91 14.23
CA ALA A 46 -3.18 8.90 15.06
C ALA A 46 -2.23 9.42 16.15
N LYS A 47 -2.27 10.73 16.41
CA LYS A 47 -1.45 11.37 17.46
C LYS A 47 -1.90 10.98 18.87
N THR A 48 -3.16 10.63 19.04
CA THR A 48 -3.77 10.30 20.32
C THR A 48 -4.45 8.94 20.25
N ILE A 49 -4.51 8.27 21.41
CA ILE A 49 -5.21 7.00 21.57
C ILE A 49 -6.71 7.29 21.68
N ARG A 50 -7.54 6.49 21.01
CA ARG A 50 -8.99 6.58 21.10
C ARG A 50 -9.46 6.17 22.50
N THR A 51 -10.36 6.95 23.10
CA THR A 51 -10.92 6.65 24.43
C THR A 51 -11.62 5.29 24.43
N GLY A 52 -11.30 4.45 25.42
CA GLY A 52 -11.96 3.16 25.64
C GLY A 52 -11.45 2.00 24.79
N ILE A 53 -10.37 2.17 24.01
CA ILE A 53 -9.81 1.09 23.20
C ILE A 53 -8.89 0.17 24.04
N ASP A 54 -9.09 -1.13 23.92
CA ASP A 54 -8.33 -2.17 24.61
C ASP A 54 -7.42 -2.99 23.67
N PHE A 55 -7.65 -2.92 22.35
CA PHE A 55 -6.91 -3.63 21.30
C PHE A 55 -6.04 -2.69 20.44
N PHE A 56 -5.25 -3.26 19.52
CA PHE A 56 -4.45 -2.51 18.53
C PHE A 56 -5.21 -2.33 17.20
N PRO A 57 -5.68 -1.10 16.90
CA PRO A 57 -6.39 -0.78 15.66
C PRO A 57 -5.43 -0.56 14.49
N LEU A 58 -5.12 -1.63 13.77
CA LEU A 58 -4.43 -1.57 12.48
C LEU A 58 -5.41 -1.94 11.37
N THR A 59 -5.52 -1.06 10.38
CA THR A 59 -6.27 -1.28 9.13
C THR A 59 -5.32 -1.17 7.95
N VAL A 60 -5.35 -2.19 7.09
CA VAL A 60 -4.65 -2.19 5.80
C VAL A 60 -5.69 -2.30 4.70
N ASP A 61 -5.72 -1.33 3.80
CA ASP A 61 -6.61 -1.29 2.65
C ASP A 61 -5.78 -1.44 1.37
N PHE A 62 -6.26 -2.26 0.43
CA PHE A 62 -5.69 -2.38 -0.91
C PHE A 62 -6.70 -1.89 -1.94
N GLU A 63 -6.33 -0.85 -2.70
CA GLU A 63 -7.13 -0.25 -3.74
C GLU A 63 -6.62 -0.65 -5.12
N GLU A 64 -7.34 -1.57 -5.76
CA GLU A 64 -7.16 -1.88 -7.17
C GLU A 64 -7.73 -0.76 -8.01
N ARG A 65 -6.88 -0.14 -8.83
CA ARG A 65 -7.31 0.87 -9.79
C ARG A 65 -7.32 0.27 -11.17
N LEU A 66 -8.49 0.26 -11.83
CA LEU A 66 -8.61 -0.38 -13.16
C LEU A 66 -7.80 0.33 -14.24
N TYR A 67 -7.51 1.63 -14.03
CA TYR A 67 -6.58 2.36 -14.88
C TYR A 67 -5.17 1.77 -14.88
N ALA A 68 -4.74 1.06 -13.83
CA ALA A 68 -3.42 0.47 -13.76
C ALA A 68 -3.18 -0.57 -14.87
N ALA A 69 -4.26 -1.20 -15.35
CA ALA A 69 -4.26 -2.10 -16.50
C ALA A 69 -4.85 -1.46 -17.77
N GLY A 70 -5.02 -0.14 -17.81
CA GLY A 70 -5.61 0.59 -18.93
C GLY A 70 -7.10 0.31 -19.16
N LYS A 71 -7.84 -0.14 -18.14
CA LYS A 71 -9.26 -0.51 -18.25
C LYS A 71 -10.17 0.54 -17.61
N ILE A 72 -11.34 0.75 -18.20
CA ILE A 72 -12.41 1.56 -17.62
C ILE A 72 -13.34 0.63 -16.82
N PRO A 73 -13.76 0.99 -15.59
CA PRO A 73 -14.71 0.19 -14.83
C PRO A 73 -16.01 -0.07 -15.61
N GLY A 74 -16.37 -1.34 -15.74
CA GLY A 74 -17.60 -1.78 -16.41
C GLY A 74 -18.88 -1.63 -15.58
N SER A 75 -18.76 -1.15 -14.33
CA SER A 75 -19.88 -0.91 -13.43
C SER A 75 -20.77 0.24 -13.94
N PHE A 76 -22.07 0.25 -13.59
CA PHE A 76 -23.00 1.34 -13.96
C PHE A 76 -22.48 2.75 -13.58
N PRO A 77 -21.90 2.98 -12.39
CA PRO A 77 -21.30 4.27 -12.06
C PRO A 77 -19.93 4.52 -12.73
N ARG A 78 -19.38 3.54 -13.48
CA ARG A 78 -18.03 3.55 -14.08
C ARG A 78 -16.94 3.92 -13.09
N ARG A 79 -17.04 3.38 -11.87
CA ARG A 79 -16.11 3.59 -10.76
C ARG A 79 -15.73 2.27 -10.14
N GLU A 80 -14.52 2.23 -9.55
CA GLU A 80 -14.12 1.16 -8.66
C GLU A 80 -15.07 1.11 -7.45
N GLY A 81 -15.47 -0.10 -7.09
CA GLY A 81 -16.46 -0.35 -6.05
C GLY A 81 -15.80 -0.92 -4.79
N ARG A 82 -16.43 -1.96 -4.25
CA ARG A 82 -15.84 -2.72 -3.14
C ARG A 82 -14.54 -3.42 -3.61
N PRO A 83 -13.57 -3.63 -2.71
CA PRO A 83 -12.39 -4.42 -3.00
C PRO A 83 -12.75 -5.80 -3.57
N SER A 84 -11.97 -6.28 -4.54
CA SER A 84 -12.08 -7.63 -5.06
C SER A 84 -11.59 -8.66 -4.04
N GLU A 85 -11.81 -9.95 -4.30
CA GLU A 85 -11.24 -11.01 -3.48
C GLU A 85 -9.71 -10.95 -3.44
N GLU A 86 -9.07 -10.68 -4.59
CA GLU A 86 -7.62 -10.56 -4.72
C GLU A 86 -7.08 -9.35 -3.95
N GLY A 87 -7.77 -8.20 -4.03
CA GLY A 87 -7.44 -7.03 -3.23
C GLY A 87 -7.57 -7.29 -1.72
N ILE A 88 -8.60 -8.02 -1.29
CA ILE A 88 -8.77 -8.42 0.12
C ILE A 88 -7.63 -9.35 0.56
N LEU A 89 -7.27 -10.33 -0.28
CA LEU A 89 -6.16 -11.25 0.00
C LEU A 89 -4.83 -10.51 0.08
N THR A 90 -4.58 -9.56 -0.82
CA THR A 90 -3.39 -8.70 -0.83
C THR A 90 -3.32 -7.85 0.44
N ALA A 91 -4.41 -7.19 0.83
CA ALA A 91 -4.48 -6.43 2.07
C ALA A 91 -4.15 -7.30 3.31
N ARG A 92 -4.69 -8.52 3.36
CA ARG A 92 -4.40 -9.48 4.44
C ARG A 92 -2.96 -9.99 4.39
N LEU A 93 -2.40 -10.20 3.21
CA LEU A 93 -1.02 -10.62 3.03
C LEU A 93 -0.05 -9.56 3.56
N THR A 94 -0.38 -8.28 3.37
CA THR A 94 0.37 -7.14 3.90
C THR A 94 0.19 -6.97 5.41
N ASP A 95 -1.04 -7.10 5.94
CA ASP A 95 -1.33 -6.90 7.37
C ASP A 95 -0.66 -7.93 8.30
N ARG A 96 -0.71 -9.21 7.92
CA ARG A 96 -0.24 -10.33 8.75
C ARG A 96 1.23 -10.21 9.20
N PRO A 97 2.21 -9.90 8.33
CA PRO A 97 3.60 -9.78 8.74
C PRO A 97 3.90 -8.53 9.57
N ILE A 98 3.22 -7.41 9.34
CA ILE A 98 3.51 -6.14 10.03
C ILE A 98 2.86 -6.03 11.40
N ARG A 99 1.65 -6.61 11.58
CA ARG A 99 0.89 -6.55 12.84
C ARG A 99 1.68 -6.98 14.09
N PRO A 100 2.45 -8.09 14.08
CA PRO A 100 3.23 -8.49 15.25
C PRO A 100 4.48 -7.63 15.49
N LEU A 101 4.89 -6.78 14.55
CA LEU A 101 6.08 -5.92 14.70
C LEU A 101 5.81 -4.69 15.56
N PHE A 102 4.54 -4.35 15.81
CA PHE A 102 4.19 -3.24 16.68
C PHE A 102 4.48 -3.55 18.15
N PRO A 103 5.00 -2.58 18.93
CA PRO A 103 5.25 -2.78 20.35
C PRO A 103 4.00 -3.21 21.13
N LYS A 104 4.17 -4.07 22.13
CA LYS A 104 3.06 -4.46 23.01
C LYS A 104 2.47 -3.22 23.69
N GLY A 105 1.13 -3.13 23.69
CA GLY A 105 0.41 -2.00 24.27
C GLY A 105 0.27 -0.77 23.37
N PHE A 106 0.80 -0.82 22.14
CA PHE A 106 0.56 0.21 21.14
C PHE A 106 -0.91 0.21 20.71
N ARG A 107 -1.58 1.36 20.85
CA ARG A 107 -3.05 1.50 20.69
C ARG A 107 -3.47 2.71 19.86
N ASN A 108 -2.52 3.35 19.19
CA ASN A 108 -2.83 4.42 18.26
C ASN A 108 -3.43 3.82 16.98
N ASP A 109 -4.45 4.47 16.43
CA ASP A 109 -5.04 4.10 15.14
C ASP A 109 -3.96 4.19 14.05
N VAL A 110 -3.71 3.08 13.37
CA VAL A 110 -2.81 3.00 12.22
C VAL A 110 -3.61 2.61 10.99
N GLN A 111 -3.49 3.41 9.94
CA GLN A 111 -4.05 3.09 8.63
C GLN A 111 -2.93 3.06 7.60
N ILE A 112 -2.92 2.00 6.80
CA ILE A 112 -2.05 1.85 5.64
C ILE A 112 -2.95 1.65 4.43
N ILE A 113 -2.82 2.53 3.44
CA ILE A 113 -3.53 2.42 2.16
C ILE A 113 -2.49 2.11 1.11
N VAL A 114 -2.69 0.99 0.40
CA VAL A 114 -1.86 0.57 -0.71
C VAL A 114 -2.69 0.60 -1.98
N SER A 115 -2.13 1.07 -3.09
CA SER A 115 -2.83 1.20 -4.37
C SER A 115 -1.92 0.81 -5.54
N ALA A 116 -2.45 0.03 -6.48
CA ALA A 116 -1.75 -0.27 -7.72
C ALA A 116 -1.96 0.89 -8.71
N TRP A 117 -0.86 1.49 -9.18
CA TRP A 117 -0.90 2.59 -10.16
C TRP A 117 -0.61 2.12 -11.59
N SER A 118 0.16 1.05 -11.73
CA SER A 118 0.47 0.42 -13.01
C SER A 118 0.63 -1.08 -12.80
N ALA A 119 0.12 -1.89 -13.73
CA ALA A 119 0.22 -3.34 -13.69
C ALA A 119 0.61 -3.86 -15.08
N ASP A 120 1.83 -4.38 -15.19
CA ASP A 120 2.40 -4.83 -16.47
C ASP A 120 1.96 -6.23 -16.91
N GLN A 121 1.14 -6.91 -16.09
CA GLN A 121 0.65 -8.28 -16.30
C GLN A 121 1.76 -9.36 -16.29
N GLU A 122 2.99 -9.00 -15.94
CA GLU A 122 4.11 -9.93 -15.75
C GLU A 122 4.50 -10.05 -14.27
N ASN A 123 4.42 -8.95 -13.53
CA ASN A 123 4.84 -8.86 -12.14
C ASN A 123 3.63 -8.59 -11.25
N ASP A 124 3.33 -9.56 -10.38
CA ASP A 124 2.25 -9.46 -9.41
C ASP A 124 2.52 -8.31 -8.43
N TYR A 125 1.48 -7.50 -8.18
CA TYR A 125 1.57 -6.32 -7.34
C TYR A 125 1.50 -6.65 -5.84
N ASP A 126 1.15 -7.87 -5.47
CA ASP A 126 0.97 -8.30 -4.08
C ASP A 126 2.28 -8.27 -3.28
N VAL A 127 3.37 -8.79 -3.86
CA VAL A 127 4.71 -8.74 -3.26
C VAL A 127 5.19 -7.30 -3.15
N LEU A 128 4.93 -6.47 -4.17
CA LEU A 128 5.26 -5.05 -4.12
C LEU A 128 4.45 -4.32 -3.04
N ALA A 129 3.18 -4.68 -2.86
CA ALA A 129 2.31 -4.13 -1.81
C ALA A 129 2.84 -4.42 -0.41
N VAL A 130 3.31 -5.64 -0.16
CA VAL A 130 3.93 -6.01 1.12
C VAL A 130 5.21 -5.20 1.38
N ASN A 131 6.06 -5.02 0.36
CA ASN A 131 7.30 -4.25 0.49
C ASN A 131 7.08 -2.73 0.60
N ALA A 132 5.94 -2.22 0.13
CA ALA A 132 5.60 -0.81 0.18
C ALA A 132 5.02 -0.36 1.53
N ALA A 133 4.37 -1.26 2.27
CA ALA A 133 3.71 -0.98 3.55
C ALA A 133 4.70 -0.81 4.72
#